data_AF-A0A0Q9TSV3-F1
#
_entry.id   AF-A0A0Q9TSV3-F1
#
_cell.length_a   1.000
_cell.length_b   1.000
_cell.length_c   1.000
_cell.angle_alpha   90.00
_cell.angle_beta   90.00
_cell.angle_gamma   90.00
#
_symmetry.space_group_name_H-M   'P 1'
#
loop_
_entity.id
_entity.type
_entity.pdbx_description
1 polymer ?
#
loop_
_entity_poly.entity_id
_entity_poly.type
_entity_poly.pdbx_seq_one_letter_code
_entity_poly.pdbx_strand_id
1 'polypeptide(L)' 'MAQKKKWSDLTSGQQTAILVAGCIQLSLAATAWADLARRPASEVAGSKAKWAAIIAINFVGPLAYFARGRRVVVPEVLS' A
#
# COMPACT_ATOMS: atom_id res chain seq x y z
N MET A 1 -25.86 25.01 -6.98
CA MET A 1 -25.36 24.13 -5.91
C MET A 1 -25.34 22.70 -6.43
N ALA A 2 -24.18 22.05 -6.55
CA ALA A 2 -24.13 20.66 -7.00
C ALA A 2 -24.59 19.72 -5.86
N GLN A 3 -25.61 18.90 -6.12
CA GLN A 3 -26.10 17.91 -5.16
C GLN A 3 -24.99 16.88 -4.88
N LYS A 4 -24.58 16.70 -3.62
CA LYS A 4 -23.65 15.62 -3.23
C LYS A 4 -24.39 14.29 -3.37
N LYS A 5 -23.86 13.40 -4.21
CA LYS A 5 -24.43 12.06 -4.46
C LYS A 5 -24.34 11.22 -3.19
N LYS A 6 -25.46 10.63 -2.75
CA LYS A 6 -25.49 9.75 -1.59
C LYS A 6 -25.18 8.32 -2.03
N TRP A 7 -24.76 7.47 -1.09
CA TRP A 7 -24.47 6.06 -1.36
C TRP A 7 -25.66 5.32 -1.99
N SER A 8 -26.88 5.61 -1.50
CA SER A 8 -28.14 5.09 -2.02
C SER A 8 -28.43 5.47 -3.48
N ASP A 9 -27.79 6.52 -3.99
CA ASP A 9 -27.98 7.02 -5.36
C ASP A 9 -27.02 6.34 -6.35
N LEU A 10 -26.20 5.40 -5.88
CA LEU A 10 -25.28 4.61 -6.70
C LEU A 10 -25.95 3.32 -7.16
N THR A 11 -25.70 2.91 -8.40
CA THR A 11 -26.12 1.59 -8.88
C THR A 11 -25.40 0.48 -8.09
N SER A 12 -25.98 -0.72 -8.04
CA SER A 12 -25.34 -1.88 -7.38
C SER A 12 -23.93 -2.15 -7.91
N GLY A 13 -23.69 -1.93 -9.21
CA GLY A 13 -22.36 -2.04 -9.81
C GLY A 13 -21.37 -1.00 -9.28
N GLN A 14 -21.80 0.25 -9.10
CA GLN A 14 -20.96 1.31 -8.53
C GLN A 14 -20.61 1.05 -7.06
N GLN A 15 -21.59 0.63 -6.26
CA GLN A 15 -21.35 0.26 -4.85
C GLN A 15 -20.37 -0.91 -4.75
N THR A 16 -20.56 -1.93 -5.59
CA THR A 16 -19.66 -3.10 -5.67
C THR A 16 -18.25 -2.69 -6.05
N ALA A 17 -18.09 -1.81 -7.06
CA ALA A 17 -16.77 -1.34 -7.48
C ALA A 17 -16.04 -0.58 -6.35
N ILE A 18 -16.75 0.27 -5.60
CA ILE A 18 -16.15 0.99 -4.46
C ILE A 18 -15.72 0.02 -3.36
N LEU A 19 -16.57 -0.95 -3.02
CA LEU A 19 -16.25 -1.98 -2.03
C LEU A 19 -15.02 -2.79 -2.45
N VAL A 20 -14.99 -3.28 -3.69
CA VAL A 20 -13.86 -4.04 -4.22
C VAL A 20 -12.57 -3.22 -4.21
N ALA A 21 -12.61 -1.97 -4.67
CA ALA A 21 -11.45 -1.09 -4.65
C ALA A 21 -10.96 -0.85 -3.21
N GLY A 22 -11.88 -0.60 -2.26
CA GLY A 22 -11.55 -0.46 -0.85
C GLY A 22 -10.89 -1.70 -0.26
N CYS A 23 -11.42 -2.89 -0.55
CA CYS A 23 -10.80 -4.15 -0.12
C CYS A 23 -9.38 -4.31 -0.68
N ILE A 24 -9.19 -4.07 -1.98
CA ILE A 24 -7.85 -4.15 -2.61
C ILE A 24 -6.89 -3.17 -1.93
N GLN A 25 -7.33 -1.94 -1.68
CA GLN A 25 -6.51 -0.92 -1.02
C GLN A 25 -6.07 -1.34 0.37
N LEU A 26 -7.03 -1.82 1.19
CA LEU A 26 -6.78 -2.22 2.56
C LEU A 26 -5.84 -3.43 2.62
N SER A 27 -6.08 -4.44 1.79
CA SER A 27 -5.21 -5.62 1.70
C SER A 27 -3.80 -5.24 1.24
N LEU A 28 -3.67 -4.34 0.27
CA LEU A 28 -2.38 -3.88 -0.24
C LEU A 28 -1.61 -3.10 0.84
N ALA A 29 -2.26 -2.16 1.53
CA ALA A 29 -1.65 -1.38 2.60
C ALA A 29 -1.25 -2.26 3.80
N ALA A 30 -2.14 -3.16 4.24
CA ALA A 30 -1.85 -4.10 5.32
C ALA A 30 -0.65 -4.99 4.98
N THR A 31 -0.60 -5.52 3.75
CA THR A 31 0.53 -6.34 3.29
C THR A 31 1.83 -5.53 3.28
N ALA A 32 1.80 -4.29 2.80
CA ALA A 32 2.97 -3.41 2.75
C ALA A 32 3.50 -3.07 4.15
N TRP A 33 2.63 -2.70 5.10
CA TRP A 33 3.06 -2.47 6.48
C TRP A 33 3.57 -3.74 7.16
N ALA A 34 2.92 -4.89 6.94
CA ALA A 34 3.35 -6.14 7.51
C ALA A 34 4.73 -6.60 6.94
N ASP A 35 4.96 -6.41 5.64
CA ASP A 35 6.25 -6.62 5.00
C ASP A 35 7.32 -5.67 5.56
N LEU A 36 7.02 -4.39 5.70
CA LEU A 36 7.92 -3.39 6.31
C LEU A 36 8.28 -3.69 7.76
N ALA A 37 7.31 -4.15 8.55
CA ALA A 37 7.51 -4.51 9.95
C ALA A 37 8.48 -5.69 10.06
N ARG A 38 8.26 -6.75 9.27
CA ARG A 38 9.05 -7.98 9.29
C ARG A 38 10.44 -7.85 8.68
N ARG A 39 10.62 -7.03 7.64
CA ARG A 39 11.92 -6.89 6.96
C ARG A 39 12.97 -6.26 7.88
N PRO A 40 14.22 -6.75 7.90
CA PRO A 40 15.29 -6.06 8.61
C PRO A 40 15.57 -4.69 8.00
N ALA A 41 16.05 -3.75 8.81
CA ALA A 41 16.26 -2.36 8.37
C ALA A 41 17.30 -2.23 7.24
N SER A 42 18.26 -3.14 7.15
CA SER A 42 19.24 -3.22 6.06
C SER A 42 18.61 -3.51 4.69
N GLU A 43 17.49 -4.24 4.67
CA GLU A 43 16.73 -4.57 3.47
C GLU A 43 15.68 -3.51 3.09
N VAL A 44 15.63 -2.39 3.82
CA VAL A 44 14.69 -1.30 3.56
C VAL A 44 15.45 -0.09 3.02
N ALA A 45 14.94 0.51 1.94
CA ALA A 45 15.57 1.67 1.32
C ALA A 45 15.34 2.95 2.16
N GLY A 46 16.15 3.17 3.18
CA GLY A 46 16.02 4.31 4.10
C GLY A 46 15.25 3.93 5.37
N SER A 47 14.65 4.91 6.06
CA SER A 47 14.02 4.66 7.35
C SER A 47 12.65 3.98 7.23
N LYS A 48 12.39 3.02 8.12
CA LYS A 48 11.08 2.35 8.20
C LYS A 48 9.94 3.33 8.47
N ALA A 49 10.15 4.31 9.34
CA ALA A 49 9.13 5.32 9.65
C ALA A 49 8.69 6.12 8.40
N LYS A 50 9.64 6.48 7.54
CA LYS A 50 9.33 7.16 6.27
C LYS A 50 8.46 6.29 5.37
N TRP A 51 8.82 5.01 5.21
CA TRP A 51 8.00 4.09 4.42
C TRP A 51 6.63 3.82 5.02
N ALA A 52 6.52 3.73 6.35
CA ALA A 52 5.23 3.59 7.02
C ALA A 52 4.29 4.77 6.70
N ALA A 53 4.82 6.00 6.73
CA ALA A 53 4.07 7.20 6.35
C ALA A 53 3.71 7.22 4.85
N ILE A 54 4.64 6.81 3.98
CA ILE A 54 4.38 6.71 2.54
C ILE A 54 3.27 5.71 2.25
N ILE A 55 3.30 4.51 2.86
CA ILE A 55 2.28 3.45 2.69
C ILE A 55 0.88 3.93 3.08
N ALA A 56 0.75 4.89 4.00
CA ALA A 56 -0.54 5.47 4.38
C ALA A 56 -1.20 6.29 3.25
N ILE A 57 -0.47 6.62 2.18
CA ILE A 57 -0.96 7.45 1.07
C ILE A 57 -1.65 6.58 0.01
N ASN A 58 -2.93 6.29 0.24
CA ASN A 58 -3.82 5.57 -0.70
C ASN A 58 -3.13 4.38 -1.39
N PHE A 59 -3.34 4.18 -2.70
CA PHE A 59 -2.69 3.11 -3.47
C PHE A 59 -1.24 3.42 -3.83
N VAL A 60 -0.89 4.71 -3.97
CA VAL A 60 0.44 5.14 -4.41
C VAL A 60 1.50 4.73 -3.40
N GLY A 61 1.20 4.87 -2.11
CA GLY A 61 2.09 4.54 -1.00
C GLY A 61 2.58 3.09 -1.00
N PRO A 62 1.66 2.12 -0.86
CA PRO A 62 2.00 0.70 -0.88
C PRO A 62 2.70 0.28 -2.18
N LEU A 63 2.26 0.78 -3.33
CA LEU A 63 2.91 0.47 -4.62
C LEU A 63 4.34 1.00 -4.67
N ALA A 64 4.57 2.25 -4.24
CA ALA A 64 5.90 2.83 -4.16
C ALA A 64 6.82 2.06 -3.20
N TYR A 65 6.27 1.58 -2.08
CA TYR A 65 7.01 0.74 -1.14
C TYR A 65 7.47 -0.57 -1.78
N PHE A 66 6.58 -1.30 -2.46
CA PHE A 66 6.97 -2.55 -3.10
C PHE A 66 7.95 -2.36 -4.25
N ALA A 67 7.84 -1.25 -4.99
CA ALA A 67 8.70 -0.92 -6.11
C ALA A 67 10.09 -0.42 -5.69
N ARG A 68 10.18 0.37 -4.60
CA ARG A 68 11.42 1.09 -4.26
C ARG A 68 11.83 1.04 -2.79
N GLY A 69 10.94 0.63 -1.90
CA GLY A 69 11.19 0.53 -0.47
C GLY A 69 11.90 -0.74 -0.03
N ARG A 70 11.89 -1.78 -0.88
CA ARG A 70 12.58 -3.05 -0.63
C ARG A 70 13.95 -3.07 -1.29
N ARG A 71 14.95 -3.62 -0.60
CA ARG A 71 16.30 -3.90 -1.13
C ARG A 71 16.52 -5.41 -1.05
N VAL A 72 17.04 -5.98 -2.13
CA VAL A 72 17.60 -7.33 -2.11
C VAL A 72 19.04 -7.18 -1.67
N VAL A 73 19.36 -7.61 -0.45
CA VAL A 73 20.75 -7.83 -0.07
C VAL A 73 21.13 -9.17 -0.66
N VAL A 74 21.95 -9.18 -1.70
CA VAL A 74 22.54 -10.42 -2.21
C VAL A 74 23.54 -10.86 -1.14
N PRO A 75 23.39 -12.04 -0.53
CA PRO A 75 24.41 -12.57 0.37
C PRO A 75 25.70 -12.68 -0.43
N GLU A 76 26.79 -12.11 0.10
CA GLU A 76 28.15 -12.17 -0.44
C GLU A 76 28.66 -13.61 -0.35
N VAL A 77 28.07 -14.50 -1.15
CA VAL A 77 28.35 -15.93 -1.18
C VAL A 77 28.70 -16.27 -2.61
N LEU A 78 29.75 -15.64 -3.16
CA LEU A 78 30.56 -16.08 -4.31
C LEU A 78 31.85 -15.22 -4.40
N SER A 79 32.74 -15.29 -3.41
CA SER A 79 34.14 -14.87 -3.54
C SER A 79 35.05 -15.70 -2.65
#